data_AF-A0A5B0NVY6-F1
#
_entry.id   AF-A0A5B0NVY6-F1
#
_cell.length_a   1.000
_cell.length_b   1.000
_cell.length_c   1.000
_cell.angle_alpha   90.00
_cell.angle_beta   90.00
_cell.angle_gamma   90.00
#
_symmetry.space_group_name_H-M   'P 1'
#
loop_
_entity.id
_entity.type
_entity.pdbx_description
1 polymer ?
#
loop_
_entity_poly.entity_id
_entity_poly.type
_entity_poly.pdbx_seq_one_letter_code
_entity_poly.pdbx_strand_id
1 'polypeptide(L)'
;MISSIEQTHHNKTSTTTTVEPLGPSPLIAYLDKLFSEKSKTGEEGQPTLKIDSDTQKHLLHLIALEDQQNQQKHEQAIRSIDRLFDQLNSRMDALEAKINHQTPPPIF
;
A
#
# COMPACT_ATOMS: atom_id res chain seq x y z
N MET A 1 -27.05 -17.96 -43.72
CA MET A 1 -26.41 -18.74 -42.64
C MET A 1 -25.59 -17.77 -41.81
N ILE A 2 -26.03 -17.45 -40.60
CA ILE A 2 -25.36 -16.51 -39.72
C ILE A 2 -24.47 -17.36 -38.80
N SER A 3 -23.15 -17.29 -38.99
CA SER A 3 -22.20 -17.95 -38.08
C SER A 3 -22.15 -17.16 -36.78
N SER A 4 -22.74 -17.73 -35.74
CA SER A 4 -22.51 -17.36 -34.35
C SER A 4 -21.06 -17.69 -34.00
N ILE A 5 -20.22 -16.67 -33.85
CA ILE A 5 -18.92 -16.80 -33.17
C ILE A 5 -19.17 -16.31 -31.76
N GLU A 6 -19.44 -17.25 -30.85
CA GLU A 6 -19.41 -17.00 -29.42
C GLU A 6 -17.98 -16.64 -29.02
N GLN A 7 -17.70 -15.34 -28.88
CA GLN A 7 -16.50 -14.86 -28.20
C GLN A 7 -16.65 -15.14 -26.70
N THR A 8 -16.09 -16.26 -26.26
CA THR A 8 -15.87 -16.54 -24.85
C THR A 8 -14.75 -15.63 -24.34
N HIS A 9 -15.13 -14.51 -23.72
CA HIS A 9 -14.21 -13.69 -22.97
C HIS A 9 -13.73 -14.47 -21.74
N HIS A 10 -12.50 -14.96 -21.80
CA HIS A 10 -11.81 -15.48 -20.63
C HIS A 10 -11.71 -14.38 -19.57
N ASN A 11 -12.57 -14.50 -18.55
CA ASN A 11 -12.55 -13.76 -17.32
C ASN A 11 -11.19 -14.00 -16.64
N LYS A 12 -10.21 -13.13 -16.92
CA LYS A 12 -8.97 -13.07 -16.15
C LYS A 12 -9.36 -12.60 -14.76
N THR A 13 -9.30 -13.52 -13.81
CA THR A 13 -9.34 -13.26 -12.38
C THR A 13 -8.37 -12.13 -12.04
N SER A 14 -8.88 -10.91 -11.99
CA SER A 14 -8.26 -9.82 -11.27
C SER A 14 -8.19 -10.27 -9.81
N THR A 15 -7.03 -10.74 -9.38
CA THR A 15 -6.69 -10.80 -7.97
C THR A 15 -6.58 -9.36 -7.49
N THR A 16 -7.73 -8.77 -7.17
CA THR A 16 -7.79 -7.58 -6.34
C THR A 16 -7.17 -8.01 -5.02
N THR A 17 -5.92 -7.63 -4.80
CA THR A 17 -5.33 -7.68 -3.46
C THR A 17 -6.22 -6.77 -2.62
N THR A 18 -7.19 -7.37 -1.91
CA THR A 18 -7.93 -6.68 -0.87
C THR A 18 -6.89 -6.27 0.16
N VAL A 19 -6.40 -5.04 0.03
CA VAL A 19 -5.65 -4.39 1.09
C VAL A 19 -6.66 -4.25 2.21
N GLU A 20 -6.64 -5.16 3.18
CA GLU A 20 -7.42 -4.97 4.39
C GLU A 20 -7.11 -3.57 4.91
N PRO A 21 -8.13 -2.73 5.18
CA PRO A 21 -7.88 -1.45 5.81
C PRO A 21 -7.20 -1.75 7.13
N LEU A 22 -5.93 -1.38 7.27
CA LEU A 22 -5.27 -1.42 8.56
C LEU A 22 -6.18 -0.64 9.51
N GLY A 23 -6.60 -1.30 10.58
CA GLY A 23 -7.42 -0.68 11.61
C GLY A 23 -6.80 0.65 12.08
N PRO A 24 -7.59 1.48 12.77
CA PRO A 24 -7.15 2.81 13.19
C PRO A 24 -5.78 2.73 13.89
N SER A 25 -4.87 3.64 13.52
CA SER A 25 -3.52 3.70 14.09
C SER A 25 -3.60 3.63 15.61
N PRO A 26 -2.91 2.68 16.26
CA PRO A 26 -2.90 2.57 17.72
C PRO A 26 -2.45 3.87 18.41
N LEU A 27 -1.55 4.62 17.77
CA LEU A 27 -1.12 5.94 18.24
C LEU A 27 -2.28 6.94 18.22
N ILE A 28 -2.98 7.04 17.08
CA ILE A 28 -4.12 7.97 16.93
C ILE A 28 -5.24 7.62 17.90
N ALA A 29 -5.60 6.34 18.02
CA ALA A 29 -6.62 5.90 18.96
C ALA A 29 -6.25 6.22 20.43
N TYR A 30 -4.97 6.07 20.78
CA TYR A 30 -4.49 6.40 22.12
C TYR A 30 -4.47 7.92 22.38
N LEU A 31 -4.07 8.72 21.39
CA LEU A 31 -4.13 10.18 21.47
C LEU A 31 -5.56 10.67 21.64
N ASP A 32 -6.51 10.17 20.84
CA ASP A 32 -7.93 10.51 20.97
C ASP A 32 -8.46 10.20 22.36
N LYS A 33 -8.10 9.04 22.91
CA LYS A 33 -8.44 8.66 24.29
C LYS A 33 -7.83 9.62 25.32
N LEU A 34 -6.54 9.97 25.17
CA LEU A 34 -5.85 10.91 26.07
C LEU A 34 -6.53 12.29 26.09
N PHE A 35 -6.89 12.82 24.93
CA PHE A 35 -7.57 14.12 24.83
C PHE A 35 -9.00 14.06 25.36
N SER A 36 -9.70 12.94 25.16
CA SER A 36 -11.06 12.74 25.66
C SER A 36 -11.13 12.63 27.19
N GLU A 37 -10.24 11.85 27.81
CA GLU A 37 -10.24 11.63 29.26
C GLU A 37 -9.83 12.88 30.07
N LYS A 38 -8.98 13.75 29.49
CA LYS A 38 -8.37 14.87 30.20
C LYS A 38 -9.10 16.22 30.02
N SER A 39 -10.14 16.27 29.18
CA SER A 39 -10.98 17.46 28.96
C SER A 39 -12.02 17.75 30.06
N LYS A 40 -12.10 16.93 31.11
CA LYS A 40 -13.14 17.00 32.14
C LYS A 40 -12.86 17.92 33.35
N THR A 41 -11.74 18.62 33.40
CA THR A 41 -11.47 19.62 34.46
C THR A 41 -11.85 21.01 33.97
N GLY A 42 -12.98 21.50 34.47
CA GLY A 42 -13.48 22.84 34.21
C GLY A 42 -12.69 23.95 34.91
N GLU A 43 -13.11 25.17 34.57
CA GLU A 43 -12.72 26.49 35.08
C GLU A 43 -11.54 27.18 34.37
N GLU A 44 -11.91 28.26 33.67
CA GLU A 44 -11.14 29.36 33.07
C GLU A 44 -9.60 29.23 33.12
N GLY A 45 -9.08 28.46 32.17
CA GLY A 45 -7.66 28.35 31.89
C GLY A 45 -7.46 27.44 30.68
N GLN A 46 -6.47 27.75 29.84
CA GLN A 46 -6.12 26.91 28.71
C GLN A 46 -5.80 25.48 29.22
N PRO A 47 -6.53 24.43 28.82
CA PRO A 47 -6.34 23.09 29.37
C PRO A 47 -4.93 22.61 29.01
N THR A 48 -4.09 22.46 30.03
CA THR A 48 -2.72 21.97 29.88
C THR A 48 -2.69 20.48 30.15
N LEU A 49 -2.39 19.70 29.12
CA LEU A 49 -2.24 18.26 29.23
C LEU A 49 -0.92 17.93 29.95
N LYS A 50 -1.00 17.48 31.20
CA LYS A 50 0.17 16.93 31.91
C LYS A 50 0.39 15.49 31.47
N ILE A 51 1.53 15.24 30.85
CA ILE A 51 1.98 13.90 30.44
C ILE A 51 2.96 13.39 31.49
N ASP A 52 2.63 12.28 32.13
CA ASP A 52 3.54 11.58 33.04
C ASP A 52 4.55 10.70 32.28
N SER A 53 5.57 10.21 32.98
CA SER A 53 6.65 9.42 32.37
C SER A 53 6.14 8.13 31.72
N ASP A 54 5.11 7.50 32.27
CA ASP A 54 4.61 6.23 31.74
C ASP A 54 3.76 6.43 30.49
N THR A 55 2.94 7.49 30.47
CA THR A 55 2.25 7.98 29.27
C THR A 55 3.25 8.35 28.17
N GLN A 56 4.35 9.03 28.52
CA GLN A 56 5.40 9.38 27.55
C GLN A 56 6.08 8.13 26.98
N LYS A 57 6.44 7.15 27.82
CA LYS A 57 7.03 5.88 27.37
C LYS A 57 6.07 5.12 26.46
N HIS A 58 4.77 5.11 26.79
CA HIS A 58 3.77 4.46 25.96
C HIS A 58 3.63 5.14 24.59
N LEU A 59 3.60 6.47 24.55
CA LEU A 59 3.60 7.22 23.28
C LEU A 59 4.83 6.91 22.44
N LEU A 60 6.03 6.89 23.02
CA LEU A 60 7.25 6.51 22.32
C LEU A 60 7.19 5.09 21.75
N HIS A 61 6.63 4.14 22.50
CA HIS A 61 6.43 2.78 22.03
C HIS A 61 5.46 2.71 20.85
N LEU A 62 4.32 3.41 20.91
CA LEU A 62 3.34 3.46 19.84
C LEU A 62 3.90 4.11 18.57
N ILE A 63 4.70 5.18 18.70
CA ILE A 63 5.40 5.83 17.58
C ILE A 63 6.36 4.85 16.91
N ALA A 64 7.16 4.12 17.70
CA ALA A 64 8.10 3.12 17.16
C ALA A 64 7.37 1.99 16.41
N LEU A 65 6.21 1.57 16.91
CA LEU A 65 5.39 0.55 16.27
C LEU A 65 4.78 1.05 14.94
N GLU A 66 4.33 2.30 14.90
CA GLU A 66 3.80 2.92 13.67
C GLU A 66 4.89 3.10 12.61
N ASP A 67 6.08 3.52 13.01
CA ASP A 67 7.24 3.64 12.12
C ASP A 67 7.62 2.28 11.51
N GLN A 68 7.67 1.23 12.33
CA GLN A 68 7.92 -0.14 11.86
C GLN A 68 6.85 -0.61 10.86
N GLN A 69 5.57 -0.36 11.13
CA GLN A 69 4.49 -0.72 10.21
C GLN A 69 4.60 0.05 8.88
N ASN A 70 4.94 1.33 8.92
CA ASN A 70 5.11 2.15 7.73
C ASN A 70 6.32 1.69 6.90
N GLN A 71 7.43 1.35 7.56
CA GLN A 71 8.60 0.78 6.91
C GLN A 71 8.26 -0.54 6.19
N GLN A 72 7.53 -1.45 6.85
CA GLN A 72 7.10 -2.72 6.23
C GLN A 72 6.21 -2.50 5.00
N LYS A 73 5.27 -1.55 5.06
CA LYS A 73 4.42 -1.18 3.91
C LYS A 73 5.26 -0.61 2.77
N HIS A 74 6.22 0.27 3.09
CA HIS A 74 7.10 0.87 2.10
C HIS A 74 7.94 -0.18 1.37
N GLU A 75 8.55 -1.09 2.12
CA GLU A 75 9.31 -2.21 1.53
C GLU A 75 8.43 -3.14 0.69
N GLN A 76 7.19 -3.40 1.12
CA GLN A 76 6.25 -4.21 0.34
C GLN A 76 5.87 -3.51 -0.97
N ALA A 77 5.68 -2.18 -0.95
CA ALA A 77 5.41 -1.40 -2.14
C ALA A 77 6.60 -1.46 -3.11
N ILE A 78 7.84 -1.27 -2.63
CA ILE A 78 9.06 -1.39 -3.43
C ILE A 78 9.14 -2.77 -4.08
N ARG A 79 9.03 -3.85 -3.29
CA ARG A 79 9.06 -5.22 -3.83
C ARG A 79 7.98 -5.49 -4.87
N SER A 80 6.84 -4.84 -4.76
CA SER A 80 5.75 -4.98 -5.74
C SER A 80 6.07 -4.23 -7.03
N ILE A 81 6.67 -3.04 -6.93
CA ILE A 81 7.15 -2.25 -8.07
C ILE A 81 8.25 -3.01 -8.81
N ASP A 82 9.24 -3.57 -8.11
CA ASP A 82 10.32 -4.34 -8.72
C ASP A 82 9.78 -5.49 -9.57
N ARG A 83 8.81 -6.26 -9.04
CA ARG A 83 8.15 -7.34 -9.77
C ARG A 83 7.40 -6.85 -11.02
N LEU A 84 6.79 -5.67 -10.96
CA LEU A 84 6.11 -5.08 -12.12
C LEU A 84 7.12 -4.67 -13.21
N PHE A 85 8.27 -4.12 -12.81
CA PHE A 85 9.35 -3.81 -13.74
C PHE A 85 9.92 -5.08 -14.40
N ASP A 86 10.16 -6.15 -13.64
CA ASP A 86 10.61 -7.43 -14.20
C ASP A 86 9.62 -7.98 -15.24
N GLN A 87 8.32 -7.91 -14.94
CA GLN A 87 7.27 -8.32 -15.87
C GLN A 87 7.23 -7.45 -17.13
N LEU A 88 7.42 -6.14 -17.01
CA LEU A 88 7.45 -5.23 -18.15
C LEU A 88 8.68 -5.49 -19.03
N ASN A 89 9.86 -5.65 -18.43
CA ASN A 89 11.10 -5.96 -19.15
C ASN A 89 10.96 -7.28 -19.93
N SER A 90 10.48 -8.35 -19.28
CA SER A 90 10.25 -9.63 -19.96
C SER A 90 9.30 -9.52 -21.15
N ARG A 91 8.25 -8.68 -21.04
CA ARG A 91 7.32 -8.44 -22.16
C ARG A 91 7.94 -7.61 -23.28
N MET A 92 8.82 -6.67 -22.96
CA MET A 92 9.58 -5.89 -23.94
C MET A 92 10.56 -6.77 -24.69
N ASP A 93 11.34 -7.59 -24.00
CA ASP A 93 12.29 -8.55 -24.61
C ASP A 93 11.55 -9.50 -25.59
N ALA A 94 10.40 -10.01 -25.17
CA ALA A 94 9.58 -10.88 -26.00
C ALA A 94 9.01 -10.17 -27.24
N LEU A 95 8.75 -8.86 -27.15
CA LEU A 95 8.27 -8.06 -28.27
C LEU A 95 9.42 -7.73 -29.24
N GLU A 96 10.59 -7.37 -28.72
CA GLU A 96 11.79 -7.10 -29.50
C GLU A 96 12.24 -8.34 -30.29
N ALA A 97 12.24 -9.52 -29.65
CA ALA A 97 12.51 -10.78 -30.33
C ALA A 97 11.54 -11.02 -31.50
N LYS A 98 10.25 -10.74 -31.33
CA LYS A 98 9.26 -10.88 -32.42
C LYS A 98 9.50 -9.92 -33.58
N ILE A 99 9.90 -8.68 -33.28
CA ILE A 99 10.20 -7.67 -34.32
C ILE A 99 11.44 -8.08 -35.12
N ASN A 100 12.50 -8.56 -34.44
CA ASN A 100 13.74 -9.01 -35.08
C ASN A 100 13.53 -10.27 -35.93
N HIS A 101 12.52 -11.09 -35.65
CA HIS A 101 12.14 -12.25 -36.49
C HIS A 101 11.17 -11.91 -37.63
N GLN A 102 10.60 -10.70 -37.67
CA GLN A 102 9.65 -10.25 -38.70
C GLN A 102 10.26 -9.34 -39.77
N THR A 103 11.54 -8.96 -39.65
CA THR A 103 12.25 -8.27 -40.72
C THR A 103 12.83 -9.31 -41.69
N PRO A 104 12.28 -9.45 -42.91
CA PRO A 104 12.93 -10.29 -43.91
C PRO A 104 14.31 -9.71 -44.25
N PRO A 105 15.32 -10.55 -44.58
CA PRO A 105 16.62 -10.05 -44.98
C PRO A 105 16.46 -9.11 -46.19
N PRO A 106 17.27 -8.05 -46.30
CA PRO A 106 17.22 -7.16 -47.45
C PRO A 106 17.44 -7.99 -48.72
N ILE A 107 16.49 -7.89 -49.65
CA ILE A 107 16.60 -8.51 -50.97
C ILE A 107 17.67 -7.70 -51.72
N PHE A 108 18.89 -8.23 -51.80
CA PHE A 108 19.95 -7.75 -52.67
C PHE A 108 19.84 -8.40 -54.05
#